data_AF-A0A962FIQ6-F1
#
_entry.id   AF-A0A962FIQ6-F1
#
_cell.length_a   1.000
_cell.length_b   1.000
_cell.length_c   1.000
_cell.angle_alpha   90.00
_cell.angle_beta   90.00
_cell.angle_gamma   90.00
#
_symmetry.space_group_name_H-M   'P 1'
#
loop_
_entity.id
_entity.type
_entity.pdbx_description
1 polymer ?
#
loop_
_entity_poly.entity_id
_entity_poly.type
_entity_poly.pdbx_seq_one_letter_code
_entity_poly.pdbx_strand_id
1 'polypeptide(L)'
;AHPENFPLDVNRAPRDMLLRVPGLGARAVDRIIAARRHAAIRLVDLDRLTGGARKIGPFVATADWRPSGDVDPVAIQSPEKIRQLDLFGAPPARALPAPGL
;
A
#
# COMPACT_ATOMS: atom_id res chain seq x y z
N ALA A 1 -13.46 -2.33 0.97
CA ALA A 1 -12.35 -3.26 0.67
C ALA A 1 -12.36 -4.33 1.76
N HIS A 2 -12.35 -5.62 1.40
CA HIS A 2 -12.46 -6.74 2.35
C HIS A 2 -11.07 -7.14 2.87
N PRO A 3 -10.77 -6.89 4.16
CA PRO A 3 -9.44 -7.10 4.75
C PRO A 3 -9.14 -8.56 5.15
N GLU A 4 -10.08 -9.47 4.96
CA GLU A 4 -10.12 -10.81 5.59
C GLU A 4 -9.18 -11.85 4.96
N ASN A 5 -8.52 -11.52 3.84
CA ASN A 5 -7.75 -12.48 3.05
C ASN A 5 -6.23 -12.23 3.05
N PHE A 6 -5.75 -11.28 3.85
CA PHE A 6 -4.33 -11.02 3.98
C PHE A 6 -3.70 -11.89 5.07
N PRO A 7 -2.44 -12.33 4.90
CA PRO A 7 -1.59 -12.16 3.73
C PRO A 7 -1.95 -13.10 2.57
N LEU A 8 -1.91 -12.58 1.33
CA LEU A 8 -2.16 -13.38 0.13
C LEU A 8 -0.89 -14.16 -0.27
N ASP A 9 -1.01 -15.48 -0.36
CA ASP A 9 0.09 -16.32 -0.87
C ASP A 9 0.30 -16.09 -2.37
N VAL A 10 1.44 -15.51 -2.78
CA VAL A 10 1.73 -15.22 -4.20
C VAL A 10 1.82 -16.48 -5.07
N ASN A 11 2.11 -17.63 -4.46
CA ASN A 11 2.22 -18.91 -5.16
C ASN A 11 0.84 -19.55 -5.43
N ARG A 12 -0.19 -19.17 -4.66
CA ARG A 12 -1.54 -19.77 -4.75
C ARG A 12 -2.65 -18.80 -5.12
N ALA A 13 -2.52 -17.52 -4.77
CA ALA A 13 -3.59 -16.53 -4.91
C ALA A 13 -4.01 -16.33 -6.38
N PRO A 14 -5.31 -16.16 -6.67
CA PRO A 14 -5.78 -15.86 -8.01
C PRO A 14 -5.38 -14.43 -8.43
N ARG A 15 -5.36 -14.19 -9.75
CA ARG A 15 -4.98 -12.89 -10.34
C ARG A 15 -5.78 -11.72 -9.76
N ASP A 16 -7.09 -11.90 -9.59
CA ASP A 16 -7.99 -10.86 -9.08
C ASP A 16 -7.61 -10.41 -7.66
N MET A 17 -7.20 -11.35 -6.81
CA MET A 17 -6.77 -11.03 -5.44
C MET A 17 -5.42 -10.33 -5.43
N LEU A 18 -4.47 -10.75 -6.27
CA LEU A 18 -3.17 -10.07 -6.38
C LEU A 18 -3.32 -8.61 -6.84
N LEU A 19 -4.26 -8.31 -7.73
CA LEU A 19 -4.55 -6.94 -8.18
C LEU A 19 -5.13 -6.04 -7.08
N ARG A 20 -5.61 -6.60 -5.97
CA ARG A 20 -6.09 -5.83 -4.81
C ARG A 20 -4.96 -5.41 -3.88
N VAL A 21 -3.75 -5.94 -4.07
CA VAL A 21 -2.58 -5.58 -3.26
C VAL A 21 -2.10 -4.18 -3.65
N PRO A 22 -2.09 -3.21 -2.73
CA PRO A 22 -1.59 -1.88 -3.02
C PRO A 22 -0.09 -1.93 -3.36
N GLY A 23 0.30 -1.24 -4.43
CA GLY A 23 1.68 -1.28 -4.93
C GLY A 23 1.99 -2.43 -5.88
N LEU A 24 1.03 -3.34 -6.15
CA LEU A 24 1.20 -4.42 -7.13
C LEU A 24 0.48 -4.11 -8.45
N GLY A 25 1.23 -3.75 -9.49
CA GLY A 25 0.68 -3.44 -10.81
C GLY A 25 0.32 -4.68 -11.63
N ALA A 26 -0.59 -4.54 -12.60
CA ALA A 26 -1.04 -5.65 -13.45
C ALA A 26 0.12 -6.39 -14.15
N ARG A 27 1.13 -5.66 -14.67
CA ARG A 27 2.33 -6.26 -15.27
C ARG A 27 3.13 -7.10 -14.28
N ALA A 28 3.23 -6.67 -13.03
CA ALA A 28 3.93 -7.41 -11.99
C ALA A 28 3.14 -8.67 -11.61
N VAL A 29 1.81 -8.57 -11.51
CA VAL A 29 0.92 -9.73 -11.29
C VAL A 29 1.08 -10.77 -12.40
N ASP A 30 1.07 -10.35 -13.67
CA ASP A 30 1.22 -11.28 -14.79
C ASP A 30 2.59 -11.98 -14.76
N ARG A 31 3.65 -11.27 -14.37
CA ARG A 31 4.98 -11.86 -14.15
C ARG A 31 5.03 -12.84 -12.99
N ILE A 32 4.36 -12.56 -11.88
CA ILE A 32 4.24 -13.46 -10.73
C ILE A 32 3.52 -14.75 -11.15
N ILE A 33 2.41 -14.63 -11.88
CA ILE A 33 1.65 -15.79 -12.36
C ILE A 33 2.48 -16.63 -13.35
N ALA A 34 3.26 -15.99 -14.21
CA ALA A 34 4.17 -16.69 -15.10
C ALA A 34 5.30 -17.39 -14.32
N ALA A 35 5.97 -16.67 -13.41
CA ALA A 35 7.11 -17.19 -12.65
C ALA A 35 6.73 -18.37 -11.75
N ARG A 36 5.59 -18.31 -11.05
CA ARG A 36 5.13 -19.39 -10.16
C ARG A 36 4.79 -20.70 -10.87
N ARG A 37 4.58 -20.66 -12.21
CA ARG A 37 4.41 -21.88 -13.02
C ARG A 37 5.72 -22.65 -13.19
N HIS A 38 6.85 -21.96 -13.06
CA HIS A 38 8.18 -22.55 -13.25
C HIS A 38 8.86 -22.86 -11.91
N ALA A 39 8.74 -21.99 -10.92
CA ALA A 39 9.35 -22.18 -9.60
C ALA A 39 8.57 -21.43 -8.51
N ALA A 40 8.64 -21.93 -7.27
CA ALA A 40 8.05 -21.23 -6.13
C ALA A 40 8.74 -19.86 -5.93
N ILE A 41 7.93 -18.80 -5.90
CA ILE A 41 8.41 -17.43 -5.74
C ILE A 41 8.82 -17.20 -4.29
N ARG A 42 10.06 -16.78 -4.11
CA ARG A 42 10.66 -16.36 -2.84
C ARG A 42 10.60 -14.85 -2.67
N LEU A 43 10.92 -14.36 -1.47
CA LEU A 43 10.94 -12.91 -1.19
C LEU A 43 11.88 -12.15 -2.14
N VAL A 44 13.04 -12.75 -2.45
CA VAL A 44 14.02 -12.17 -3.38
C VAL A 44 13.50 -12.09 -4.82
N ASP A 45 12.77 -13.10 -5.28
CA ASP A 45 12.18 -13.12 -6.61
C ASP A 45 11.05 -12.09 -6.70
N LEU A 46 10.26 -11.99 -5.64
CA LEU A 46 9.20 -11.00 -5.54
C LEU A 46 9.74 -9.57 -5.62
N ASP A 47 10.85 -9.27 -4.95
CA ASP A 47 11.50 -7.96 -5.02
C ASP A 47 11.95 -7.63 -6.45
N ARG A 48 12.56 -8.61 -7.14
CA ARG A 48 12.99 -8.48 -8.54
C ARG A 48 11.83 -8.29 -9.52
N LEU A 49 10.69 -8.93 -9.29
CA LEU A 49 9.53 -8.87 -10.18
C LEU A 49 8.71 -7.59 -10.01
N THR A 50 8.66 -7.06 -8.79
CA THR A 50 7.79 -5.93 -8.41
C THR A 50 8.52 -4.60 -8.25
N GLY A 51 9.86 -4.62 -8.15
CA GLY A 51 10.69 -3.43 -7.97
C GLY A 51 10.68 -2.87 -6.54
N GLY A 52 10.26 -3.68 -5.56
CA GLY A 52 10.30 -3.32 -4.14
C GLY A 52 9.35 -4.14 -3.27
N ALA A 53 9.83 -5.25 -2.74
CA ALA A 53 9.10 -6.15 -1.83
C ALA A 53 8.68 -5.47 -0.52
N ARG A 54 9.34 -4.37 -0.11
CA ARG A 54 9.03 -3.65 1.15
C ARG A 54 7.62 -3.04 1.16
N LYS A 55 7.12 -2.59 0.01
CA LYS A 55 5.79 -1.94 -0.10
C LYS A 55 4.65 -2.96 -0.08
N ILE A 56 4.88 -4.11 -0.71
CA ILE A 56 3.88 -5.18 -0.87
C ILE A 56 3.97 -6.25 0.21
N GLY A 57 5.12 -6.38 0.88
CA GLY A 57 5.42 -7.41 1.87
C GLY A 57 4.34 -7.57 2.95
N PRO A 58 3.79 -6.49 3.54
CA PRO A 58 2.69 -6.63 4.50
C PRO A 58 1.45 -7.35 3.93
N PHE A 59 1.22 -7.30 2.63
CA PHE A 59 0.02 -7.84 2.01
C PHE A 59 0.21 -9.24 1.41
N VAL A 60 1.43 -9.76 1.37
CA VAL A 60 1.73 -10.99 0.61
C VAL A 60 2.62 -11.95 1.38
N ALA A 61 2.45 -13.24 1.11
CA ALA A 61 3.31 -14.31 1.60
C ALA A 61 4.05 -14.96 0.42
N THR A 62 5.33 -15.30 0.62
CA THR A 62 6.16 -16.05 -0.34
C THR A 62 6.48 -17.43 0.20
N ALA A 63 7.18 -18.25 -0.60
CA ALA A 63 7.51 -19.62 -0.20
C ALA A 63 8.41 -19.69 1.05
N ASP A 64 9.22 -18.67 1.29
CA ASP A 64 10.25 -18.60 2.33
C ASP A 64 10.06 -17.45 3.32
N TRP A 65 9.01 -16.64 3.15
CA TRP A 65 8.74 -15.49 4.01
C TRP A 65 7.25 -15.25 4.19
N ARG A 66 6.86 -14.92 5.42
CA ARG A 66 5.51 -14.48 5.77
C ARG A 66 5.61 -13.28 6.72
N PRO A 67 4.70 -12.30 6.61
CA PRO A 67 4.66 -11.21 7.57
C PRO A 67 4.28 -11.78 8.95
N SER A 68 5.17 -11.60 9.93
CA SER A 68 4.88 -11.91 11.33
C SER A 68 4.11 -10.75 11.93
N GLY A 69 2.78 -10.77 11.81
CA GLY A 69 1.88 -9.77 12.38
C GLY A 69 0.53 -9.76 11.68
N ASP A 70 -0.54 -9.53 12.44
CA ASP A 70 -1.87 -9.26 11.88
C ASP A 70 -1.75 -7.98 11.04
N VAL A 71 -1.78 -8.15 9.72
CA VAL A 71 -1.59 -7.05 8.78
C VAL A 71 -2.94 -6.43 8.55
N ASP A 72 -3.33 -5.52 9.45
CA ASP A 72 -4.52 -4.68 9.31
C ASP A 72 -4.43 -3.86 8.00
N PRO A 73 -5.25 -4.17 6.98
CA PRO A 73 -5.16 -3.50 5.67
C PRO A 73 -5.62 -2.04 5.75
N VAL A 74 -6.33 -1.68 6.82
CA VAL A 74 -6.75 -0.33 7.16
C VAL A 74 -5.61 0.49 7.78
N ALA A 75 -4.70 -0.14 8.55
CA ALA A 75 -3.61 0.55 9.22
C ALA A 75 -2.53 1.08 8.24
N ILE A 76 -2.42 0.45 7.06
CA ILE A 76 -1.39 0.79 6.06
C ILE A 76 -1.75 2.08 5.28
N GLN A 77 -2.93 2.67 5.51
CA GLN A 77 -3.29 4.02 5.04
C GLN A 77 -2.99 5.14 6.04
N SER A 78 -1.89 5.04 6.80
CA SER A 78 -1.36 6.21 7.51
C SER A 78 -0.27 6.83 6.64
N PRO A 79 -0.56 7.82 5.76
CA PRO A 79 0.48 8.74 5.33
C PRO A 79 0.90 9.49 6.58
N GLU A 80 1.95 9.01 7.24
CA GLU A 80 2.62 9.75 8.29
C GLU A 80 3.04 11.10 7.68
N LYS A 81 2.31 12.15 8.09
CA LYS A 81 2.45 13.56 7.72
C LYS A 81 2.19 13.91 6.25
N ILE A 82 0.91 14.02 5.90
CA ILE A 82 0.50 15.26 5.22
C ILE A 82 0.56 16.36 6.29
N ARG A 83 1.69 17.06 6.39
CA ARG A 83 1.67 18.41 6.98
C ARG A 83 0.83 19.24 6.04
N GLN A 84 -0.47 19.32 6.33
CA GLN A 84 -1.34 20.32 5.74
C GLN A 84 -0.72 21.67 6.11
N LEU A 85 0.06 22.23 5.19
CA LEU A 85 0.40 23.64 5.27
C LEU A 85 -0.92 24.36 5.00
N ASP A 86 -1.39 25.14 5.97
CA ASP A 86 -2.62 25.91 5.87
C ASP A 86 -2.71 26.62 4.51
N LEU A 87 -3.46 26.03 3.57
CA LEU A 87 -3.62 26.57 2.22
C LEU A 87 -4.53 27.81 2.23
N PHE A 88 -5.25 28.02 3.34
CA PHE A 88 -6.00 29.22 3.62
C PHE A 88 -5.44 29.85 4.89
N GLY A 89 -4.32 30.58 4.74
CA GLY A 89 -3.93 31.57 5.72
C GLY A 89 -5.14 32.45 6.04
N ALA A 90 -5.50 32.52 7.33
CA ALA A 90 -6.57 33.39 7.77
C ALA A 90 -6.30 34.82 7.25
N PRO A 91 -7.25 35.50 6.59
CA PRO A 91 -7.06 36.89 6.28
C PRO A 91 -6.94 37.66 7.61
N PRO A 92 -5.98 38.59 7.76
CA PRO A 92 -5.90 39.40 8.97
C PRO A 92 -7.23 40.12 9.16
N ALA A 93 -7.81 39.98 10.36
CA ALA A 93 -9.07 40.59 10.71
C ALA A 93 -8.97 42.09 10.48
N ARG A 94 -9.76 42.60 9.53
CA ARG A 94 -9.87 44.01 9.20
C ARG A 94 -10.51 44.71 10.40
N ALA A 95 -9.69 45.41 11.19
CA ALA A 95 -10.16 46.25 12.28
C ALA A 95 -11.09 47.33 11.70
N LEU A 96 -12.37 47.28 12.09
CA LEU A 96 -13.32 48.35 11.88
C LEU A 96 -12.97 49.48 12.85
N PRO A 97 -12.70 50.73 12.41
CA PRO A 97 -12.74 51.86 13.31
C PRO A 97 -14.19 52.13 13.71
N ALA A 98 -14.43 52.21 15.02
CA ALA A 98 -15.70 52.58 15.62
C ALA A 98 -16.16 54.00 15.18
N PRO A 99 -17.47 54.28 15.13
CA PRO A 99 -17.98 55.59 14.76
C PRO A 99 -17.64 56.63 15.84
N GLY A 100 -17.31 57.84 15.38
CA GLY A 100 -16.88 58.94 16.23
C GLY A 100 -17.93 59.41 17.23
N LEU A 101 -17.40 59.93 18.34
CA LEU A 101 -17.97 61.00 19.17
C LEU A 101 -16.82 61.67 19.92
#